data_AF-A0AA39U8G2-F1
#
_entry.id   AF-A0AA39U8G2-F1
#
_cell.length_a   1.000
_cell.length_b   1.000
_cell.length_c   1.000
_cell.angle_alpha   90.00
_cell.angle_beta   90.00
_cell.angle_gamma   90.00
#
_symmetry.space_group_name_H-M   'P 1'
#
loop_
_entity.id
_entity.type
_entity.pdbx_description
1 polymer ?
#
loop_
_entity_poly.entity_id
_entity_poly.type
_entity_poly.pdbx_seq_one_letter_code
_entity_poly.pdbx_strand_id
1 'polypeptide(L)'
;MKTFIKTVLGYDPDNVDLEGGALGVVQAYYGCVEAQGRGTLHCHMLVWVEGGLNPNKIRDCVMKDDENEFRKRLVEFLDDTISTCIPDPPPVRVKVPSSKYHLSSVRGIQNSVLSDMRDHTIQQDFRNLVVKSQLHKHSNTCYKYCKGTSLECHFELGEDKRHPETIVNRETGEIHLQRLDGWVNNFNETMIRSIRCNMDIKFIGSGASTKAVLYYITDYITKSRLKANVAYAALELSVKKPGQFDLNEDSVTIRAKCLLQRCAYSMISKQELSGQEVAMYLSGFQDHYTSHLFRNVYWANFEKAVDTMDLSPEC
;
A
#
# COMPACT_ATOMS: atom_id res chain seq x y z
N MET A 1 -9.19 -10.41 1.41
CA MET A 1 -7.71 -10.37 1.41
C MET A 1 -7.08 -11.76 1.51
N LYS A 2 -7.49 -12.64 2.44
CA LYS A 2 -6.94 -14.02 2.53
C LYS A 2 -6.94 -14.79 1.20
N THR A 3 -8.04 -14.76 0.46
CA THR A 3 -8.13 -15.36 -0.89
C THR A 3 -7.19 -14.70 -1.90
N PHE A 4 -7.01 -13.39 -1.83
CA PHE A 4 -6.04 -12.69 -2.68
C PHE A 4 -4.62 -13.15 -2.39
N ILE A 5 -4.23 -13.25 -1.11
CA ILE A 5 -2.92 -13.73 -0.70
C ILE A 5 -2.69 -15.18 -1.17
N LYS A 6 -3.66 -16.07 -0.91
CA LYS A 6 -3.52 -17.47 -1.28
C LYS A 6 -3.53 -17.70 -2.80
N THR A 7 -4.44 -17.04 -3.53
CA THR A 7 -4.69 -17.35 -4.94
C THR A 7 -3.96 -16.43 -5.92
N VAL A 8 -3.86 -15.14 -5.61
CA VAL A 8 -3.24 -14.15 -6.51
C VAL A 8 -1.76 -13.98 -6.19
N LEU A 9 -1.37 -13.94 -4.91
CA LEU A 9 0.05 -13.94 -4.53
C LEU A 9 0.66 -15.34 -4.50
N GLY A 10 -0.15 -16.41 -4.55
CA GLY A 10 0.35 -17.78 -4.50
C GLY A 10 1.01 -18.14 -3.16
N TYR A 11 0.68 -17.43 -2.06
CA TYR A 11 1.28 -17.70 -0.76
C TYR A 11 0.40 -18.64 0.06
N ASP A 12 0.84 -19.88 0.21
CA ASP A 12 0.28 -20.87 1.11
C ASP A 12 1.42 -21.56 1.90
N PRO A 13 1.56 -21.30 3.22
CA PRO A 13 2.63 -21.91 4.01
C PRO A 13 2.49 -23.44 4.12
N ASP A 14 1.28 -23.98 3.92
CA ASP A 14 1.03 -25.42 3.95
C ASP A 14 1.33 -26.10 2.60
N ASN A 15 1.32 -25.34 1.50
CA ASN A 15 1.51 -25.83 0.14
C ASN A 15 2.35 -24.83 -0.67
N VAL A 16 3.68 -24.99 -0.62
CA VAL A 16 4.60 -24.10 -1.34
C VAL A 16 4.44 -24.30 -2.85
N ASP A 17 3.93 -23.26 -3.51
CA ASP A 17 3.84 -23.19 -4.96
C ASP A 17 5.12 -22.59 -5.54
N LEU A 18 5.87 -23.40 -6.28
CA LEU A 18 7.12 -22.99 -6.92
C LEU A 18 6.90 -22.32 -8.28
N GLU A 19 5.69 -22.40 -8.87
CA GLU A 19 5.33 -21.61 -10.04
C GLU A 19 5.09 -20.14 -9.66
N GLY A 20 4.65 -19.91 -8.42
CA GLY A 20 4.45 -18.58 -7.85
C GLY A 20 3.14 -17.91 -8.24
N GLY A 21 2.90 -16.73 -7.68
CA GLY A 21 1.72 -15.92 -7.96
C GLY A 21 1.95 -14.85 -9.04
N ALA A 22 1.06 -13.86 -9.05
CA ALA A 22 1.10 -12.72 -9.97
C ALA A 22 2.36 -11.84 -9.88
N LEU A 23 3.19 -12.03 -8.86
CA LEU A 23 4.47 -11.33 -8.66
C LEU A 23 5.67 -12.31 -8.66
N GLY A 24 5.46 -13.57 -9.05
CA GLY A 24 6.41 -14.67 -8.84
C GLY A 24 6.26 -15.36 -7.48
N VAL A 25 7.28 -16.10 -7.07
CA VAL A 25 7.27 -16.87 -5.81
C VAL A 25 7.36 -15.90 -4.62
N VAL A 26 6.32 -15.83 -3.80
CA VAL A 26 6.27 -14.93 -2.64
C VAL A 26 6.85 -15.63 -1.41
N GLN A 27 7.83 -14.98 -0.77
CA GLN A 27 8.50 -15.48 0.44
C GLN A 27 7.92 -14.88 1.73
N ALA A 28 7.49 -13.63 1.67
CA ALA A 28 6.87 -12.97 2.80
C ALA A 28 5.93 -11.86 2.34
N TYR A 29 5.01 -11.49 3.22
CA TYR A 29 4.22 -10.28 3.10
C TYR A 29 3.85 -9.70 4.47
N TYR A 30 3.57 -8.41 4.46
CA TYR A 30 2.90 -7.70 5.53
C TYR A 30 1.90 -6.72 4.91
N GLY A 31 0.64 -6.77 5.33
CA GLY A 31 -0.38 -5.83 4.89
C GLY A 31 -1.17 -5.26 6.06
N CYS A 32 -1.51 -3.98 6.00
CA CYS A 32 -2.41 -3.32 6.94
C CYS A 32 -3.58 -2.70 6.18
N VAL A 33 -4.76 -2.70 6.81
CA VAL A 33 -6.00 -2.13 6.29
C VAL A 33 -6.37 -0.91 7.12
N GLU A 34 -6.59 0.21 6.44
CA GLU A 34 -7.06 1.46 7.05
C GLU A 34 -8.30 1.98 6.32
N ALA A 35 -9.21 2.68 7.02
CA ALA A 35 -10.07 3.63 6.32
C ALA A 35 -9.32 4.92 6.02
N GLN A 36 -9.41 5.35 4.77
CA GLN A 36 -9.03 6.71 4.42
C GLN A 36 -10.12 7.70 4.86
N GLY A 37 -9.84 9.00 4.78
CA GLY A 37 -10.74 10.07 5.22
C GLY A 37 -12.12 10.13 4.53
N ARG A 38 -12.37 9.29 3.52
CA ARG A 38 -13.68 9.10 2.88
C ARG A 38 -14.41 7.83 3.34
N GLY A 39 -13.87 7.12 4.32
CA GLY A 39 -14.41 5.90 4.91
C GLY A 39 -14.12 4.60 4.15
N THR A 40 -13.57 4.66 2.94
CA THR A 40 -13.23 3.46 2.15
C THR A 40 -12.01 2.75 2.71
N LEU A 41 -12.09 1.42 2.79
CA LEU A 41 -11.01 0.55 3.23
C LEU A 41 -9.96 0.42 2.13
N HIS A 42 -8.69 0.57 2.50
CA HIS A 42 -7.56 0.34 1.61
C HIS A 42 -6.52 -0.52 2.32
N CYS A 43 -5.83 -1.35 1.55
CA CYS A 43 -4.74 -2.17 2.06
C CYS A 43 -3.41 -1.63 1.53
N HIS A 44 -2.50 -1.30 2.45
CA HIS A 44 -1.09 -1.07 2.14
C HIS A 44 -0.36 -2.38 2.42
N MET A 45 0.40 -2.88 1.44
CA MET A 45 1.05 -4.18 1.53
C MET A 45 2.48 -4.14 1.02
N LEU A 46 3.39 -4.74 1.78
CA LEU A 46 4.73 -5.12 1.35
C LEU A 46 4.71 -6.60 1.00
N VAL A 47 5.29 -6.94 -0.15
CA VAL A 47 5.45 -8.31 -0.62
C VAL A 47 6.91 -8.51 -0.96
N TRP A 48 7.51 -9.55 -0.38
CA TRP A 48 8.86 -10.00 -0.67
C TRP A 48 8.78 -11.22 -1.56
N VAL A 49 9.42 -11.13 -2.72
CA VAL A 49 9.49 -12.20 -3.72
C VAL A 49 10.85 -12.90 -3.65
N GLU A 50 10.88 -14.16 -4.06
CA GLU A 50 12.10 -14.96 -4.17
C GLU A 50 13.11 -14.24 -5.06
N GLY A 51 14.39 -14.27 -4.67
CA GLY A 51 15.43 -13.48 -5.34
C GLY A 51 15.38 -11.98 -5.03
N GLY A 52 14.48 -11.52 -4.15
CA GLY A 52 14.45 -10.16 -3.62
C GLY A 52 15.72 -9.83 -2.81
N LEU A 53 16.73 -9.29 -3.49
CA LEU A 53 17.99 -8.91 -2.86
C LEU A 53 17.84 -7.66 -1.99
N ASN A 54 18.80 -7.46 -1.09
CA ASN A 54 18.91 -6.18 -0.38
C ASN A 54 19.01 -5.01 -1.38
N PRO A 55 18.33 -3.87 -1.15
CA PRO A 55 18.39 -2.69 -2.00
C PRO A 55 19.78 -2.25 -2.45
N ASN A 56 20.77 -2.28 -1.55
CA ASN A 56 22.15 -1.94 -1.89
C ASN A 56 22.76 -2.99 -2.82
N LYS A 57 22.48 -4.27 -2.59
CA LYS A 57 22.92 -5.35 -3.50
C LYS A 57 22.26 -5.24 -4.87
N ILE A 58 20.97 -4.89 -4.94
CA ILE A 58 20.28 -4.63 -6.22
C ILE A 58 20.99 -3.50 -6.96
N ARG A 59 21.23 -2.37 -6.28
CA ARG A 59 21.98 -1.25 -6.84
C ARG A 59 23.34 -1.69 -7.36
N ASP A 60 24.13 -2.36 -6.53
CA ASP A 60 25.48 -2.77 -6.88
C ASP A 60 25.49 -3.78 -8.04
N CYS A 61 24.50 -4.68 -8.11
CA CYS A 61 24.33 -5.57 -9.26
C CYS A 61 23.95 -4.79 -10.51
N VAL A 62 22.92 -3.94 -10.46
CA VAL A 62 22.44 -3.16 -11.62
C VAL A 62 23.51 -2.22 -12.18
N MET A 63 24.43 -1.77 -11.33
CA MET A 63 25.51 -0.86 -11.68
C MET A 63 26.78 -1.54 -12.20
N LYS A 64 26.92 -2.87 -12.04
CA LYS A 64 28.00 -3.64 -12.69
C LYS A 64 27.72 -3.73 -14.19
N ASP A 65 28.74 -3.47 -15.02
CA ASP A 65 28.88 -3.62 -16.48
C ASP A 65 27.62 -3.47 -17.37
N ASP A 66 27.78 -2.82 -18.51
CA ASP A 66 26.65 -2.47 -19.41
C ASP A 66 25.90 -3.66 -20.02
N GLU A 67 26.52 -4.84 -20.03
CA GLU A 67 25.91 -6.10 -20.49
C GLU A 67 25.48 -7.03 -19.34
N ASN A 68 25.13 -6.46 -18.18
CA ASN A 68 24.75 -7.29 -17.05
C ASN A 68 23.40 -7.98 -17.28
N GLU A 69 23.46 -9.30 -17.44
CA GLU A 69 22.32 -10.22 -17.51
C GLU A 69 21.33 -10.01 -16.36
N PHE A 70 21.83 -9.66 -15.16
CA PHE A 70 20.97 -9.33 -14.02
C PHE A 70 20.08 -8.12 -14.30
N ARG A 71 20.65 -7.04 -14.87
CA ARG A 71 19.92 -5.81 -15.17
C ARG A 71 18.84 -6.09 -16.21
N LYS A 72 19.17 -6.82 -17.28
CA LYS A 72 18.22 -7.17 -18.34
C LYS A 72 17.05 -7.97 -17.78
N ARG A 73 17.34 -9.05 -17.04
CA ARG A 73 16.32 -9.91 -16.42
C ARG A 73 15.45 -9.17 -15.40
N LEU A 74 16.04 -8.26 -14.62
CA LEU A 74 15.28 -7.44 -13.67
C LEU A 74 14.33 -6.49 -14.40
N VAL A 75 14.80 -5.81 -15.46
CA VAL A 75 13.96 -4.92 -16.26
C VAL A 75 12.82 -5.68 -16.92
N GLU A 76 13.12 -6.82 -17.58
CA GLU A 76 12.11 -7.68 -18.20
C GLU A 76 11.06 -8.15 -17.19
N PHE A 77 11.49 -8.59 -16.00
CA PHE A 77 10.58 -8.98 -14.93
C PHE A 77 9.67 -7.82 -14.48
N LEU A 78 10.22 -6.62 -14.32
CA LEU A 78 9.47 -5.45 -13.87
C LEU A 78 8.47 -4.98 -14.93
N ASP A 79 8.88 -4.96 -16.20
CA ASP A 79 8.06 -4.53 -17.32
C ASP A 79 6.93 -5.54 -17.63
N ASP A 80 7.15 -6.83 -17.36
CA ASP A 80 6.11 -7.87 -17.43
C ASP A 80 5.15 -7.81 -16.23
N THR A 81 5.67 -7.53 -15.03
CA THR A 81 4.87 -7.53 -13.80
C THR A 81 4.03 -6.26 -13.61
N ILE A 82 4.51 -5.11 -14.08
CA ILE A 82 3.93 -3.79 -13.81
C ILE A 82 3.50 -3.11 -15.11
N SER A 83 2.20 -3.09 -15.35
CA SER A 83 1.58 -2.39 -16.46
C SER A 83 1.41 -0.90 -16.17
N THR A 84 1.69 -0.06 -17.18
CA THR A 84 1.64 1.41 -17.09
C THR A 84 0.86 2.06 -18.23
N CYS A 85 0.01 1.30 -18.93
CA CYS A 85 -0.86 1.80 -19.98
C CYS A 85 -2.27 1.24 -19.90
N ILE A 86 -3.16 1.85 -20.68
CA ILE A 86 -4.50 1.35 -20.90
C ILE A 86 -4.46 0.28 -22.01
N PRO A 87 -5.00 -0.93 -21.77
CA PRO A 87 -5.08 -1.98 -22.79
C PRO A 87 -5.86 -1.52 -24.01
N ASP A 88 -5.46 -1.99 -25.19
CA ASP A 88 -6.15 -1.69 -26.44
C ASP A 88 -7.62 -2.12 -26.43
N PRO A 89 -8.51 -1.37 -27.10
CA PRO A 89 -9.90 -1.77 -27.23
C PRO A 89 -10.02 -3.07 -28.05
N PRO A 90 -11.05 -3.89 -27.80
CA PRO A 90 -11.32 -5.04 -28.64
C PRO A 90 -11.68 -4.60 -30.07
N PRO A 91 -11.36 -5.42 -31.09
CA PRO A 91 -11.69 -5.13 -32.49
C PRO A 91 -13.21 -5.06 -32.73
N VAL A 92 -13.99 -5.77 -31.92
CA VAL A 92 -15.45 -5.77 -31.98
C VAL A 92 -16.02 -5.09 -30.73
N ARG A 93 -17.04 -4.24 -30.92
CA ARG A 93 -17.72 -3.58 -29.81
C ARG A 93 -18.54 -4.59 -29.01
N VAL A 94 -18.09 -4.90 -27.79
CA VAL A 94 -18.80 -5.77 -26.86
C VAL A 94 -19.36 -4.96 -25.68
N LYS A 95 -20.56 -5.31 -25.20
CA LYS A 95 -21.12 -4.75 -23.96
C LYS A 95 -20.87 -5.71 -22.81
N VAL A 96 -20.21 -5.21 -21.77
CA VAL A 96 -19.90 -5.96 -20.55
C VAL A 96 -20.60 -5.33 -19.34
N PRO A 97 -20.82 -6.08 -18.24
CA PRO A 97 -21.42 -5.53 -17.03
C PRO A 97 -20.70 -4.28 -16.50
N SER A 98 -19.37 -4.25 -16.58
CA SER A 98 -18.55 -3.08 -16.19
C SER A 98 -18.77 -1.84 -17.04
N SER A 99 -19.42 -1.95 -18.20
CA SER A 99 -19.83 -0.79 -19.00
C SER A 99 -21.01 -0.05 -18.36
N LYS A 100 -21.90 -0.75 -17.66
CA LYS A 100 -23.13 -0.19 -17.08
C LYS A 100 -23.05 0.02 -15.58
N TYR A 101 -22.44 -0.91 -14.85
CA TYR A 101 -22.41 -0.93 -13.39
C TYR A 101 -21.05 -0.48 -12.85
N HIS A 102 -21.02 -0.16 -11.56
CA HIS A 102 -19.76 0.15 -10.87
C HIS A 102 -18.83 -1.09 -10.89
N LEU A 103 -17.53 -0.88 -11.08
CA LEU A 103 -16.57 -1.97 -11.27
C LEU A 103 -16.57 -2.98 -10.13
N SER A 104 -16.63 -2.48 -8.90
CA SER A 104 -16.60 -3.29 -7.67
C SER A 104 -17.95 -3.97 -7.35
N SER A 105 -19.04 -3.61 -8.05
CA SER A 105 -20.36 -4.25 -7.88
C SER A 105 -20.56 -5.43 -8.83
N VAL A 106 -19.63 -5.67 -9.76
CA VAL A 106 -19.70 -6.79 -10.71
C VAL A 106 -18.59 -7.80 -10.43
N ARG A 107 -18.84 -9.08 -10.71
CA ARG A 107 -17.91 -10.20 -10.42
C ARG A 107 -17.12 -10.64 -11.65
N GLY A 108 -16.84 -9.70 -12.57
CA GLY A 108 -16.14 -10.00 -13.83
C GLY A 108 -17.02 -10.73 -14.86
N ILE A 109 -16.38 -11.38 -15.82
CA ILE A 109 -17.02 -12.10 -16.92
C ILE A 109 -17.34 -13.53 -16.49
N GLN A 110 -18.57 -13.97 -16.71
CA GLN A 110 -19.00 -15.34 -16.38
C GLN A 110 -18.42 -16.35 -17.36
N ASN A 111 -18.12 -17.56 -16.88
CA ASN A 111 -17.59 -18.66 -17.70
C ASN A 111 -18.59 -19.17 -18.76
N SER A 112 -19.85 -18.75 -18.72
CA SER A 112 -20.91 -19.13 -19.65
C SER A 112 -20.86 -18.41 -21.00
N VAL A 113 -19.94 -17.45 -21.20
CA VAL A 113 -19.78 -16.73 -22.48
C VAL A 113 -19.17 -17.65 -23.54
N LEU A 114 -19.80 -17.69 -24.73
CA LEU A 114 -19.32 -18.44 -25.91
C LEU A 114 -17.85 -18.12 -26.22
N SER A 115 -17.07 -19.13 -26.62
CA SER A 115 -15.62 -19.06 -26.83
C SER A 115 -15.19 -17.86 -27.68
N ASP A 116 -15.88 -17.63 -28.80
CA ASP A 116 -15.40 -16.70 -29.84
C ASP A 116 -15.57 -15.22 -29.43
N MET A 117 -16.50 -14.94 -28.52
CA MET A 117 -16.72 -13.59 -27.98
C MET A 117 -16.05 -13.40 -26.62
N ARG A 118 -15.57 -14.48 -25.99
CA ARG A 118 -15.04 -14.46 -24.63
C ARG A 118 -13.84 -13.54 -24.51
N ASP A 119 -12.91 -13.62 -25.45
CA ASP A 119 -11.68 -12.84 -25.41
C ASP A 119 -11.95 -11.35 -25.59
N HIS A 120 -12.80 -10.97 -26.55
CA HIS A 120 -13.23 -9.58 -26.72
C HIS A 120 -13.98 -9.05 -25.50
N THR A 121 -14.77 -9.91 -24.83
CA THR A 121 -15.48 -9.57 -23.59
C THR A 121 -14.50 -9.33 -22.44
N ILE A 122 -13.50 -10.21 -22.27
CA ILE A 122 -12.45 -10.08 -21.26
C ILE A 122 -11.63 -8.82 -21.50
N GLN A 123 -11.21 -8.58 -22.74
CA GLN A 123 -10.44 -7.40 -23.13
C GLN A 123 -11.22 -6.11 -22.85
N GLN A 124 -12.52 -6.05 -23.20
CA GLN A 124 -13.35 -4.89 -22.91
C GLN A 124 -13.52 -4.65 -21.40
N ASP A 125 -13.70 -5.71 -20.61
CA ASP A 125 -13.83 -5.60 -19.15
C ASP A 125 -12.52 -5.14 -18.51
N PHE A 126 -11.39 -5.68 -18.95
CA PHE A 126 -10.07 -5.28 -18.49
C PHE A 126 -9.77 -3.81 -18.82
N ARG A 127 -10.02 -3.39 -20.07
CA ARG A 127 -9.91 -1.98 -20.46
C ARG A 127 -10.80 -1.08 -19.58
N ASN A 128 -12.05 -1.47 -19.32
CA ASN A 128 -12.94 -0.71 -18.44
C ASN A 128 -12.40 -0.58 -17.01
N LEU A 129 -11.77 -1.64 -16.48
CA LEU A 129 -11.13 -1.63 -15.17
C LEU A 129 -10.01 -0.58 -15.13
N VAL A 130 -9.09 -0.61 -16.09
CA VAL A 130 -7.94 0.30 -16.12
C VAL A 130 -8.40 1.75 -16.32
N VAL A 131 -9.30 2.01 -17.28
CA VAL A 131 -9.82 3.36 -17.55
C VAL A 131 -10.54 3.96 -16.34
N LYS A 132 -11.32 3.17 -15.62
CA LYS A 132 -12.15 3.70 -14.51
C LYS A 132 -11.44 3.67 -13.15
N SER A 133 -10.45 2.81 -12.96
CA SER A 133 -9.74 2.66 -11.67
C SER A 133 -8.29 3.15 -11.67
N GLN A 134 -7.62 3.25 -12.81
CA GLN A 134 -6.20 3.64 -12.86
C GLN A 134 -5.91 4.94 -13.57
N LEU A 135 -6.82 5.40 -14.42
CA LEU A 135 -6.66 6.69 -15.08
C LEU A 135 -6.81 7.82 -14.07
N HIS A 136 -5.73 8.57 -13.91
CA HIS A 136 -5.66 9.71 -13.02
C HIS A 136 -6.47 10.89 -13.57
N LYS A 137 -7.14 11.59 -12.67
CA LYS A 137 -7.79 12.88 -12.95
C LYS A 137 -7.32 13.84 -11.88
N HIS A 138 -6.69 14.94 -12.31
CA HIS A 138 -6.22 15.94 -11.35
C HIS A 138 -7.39 16.44 -10.50
N SER A 139 -7.08 16.65 -9.23
CA SER A 139 -7.99 17.19 -8.23
C SER A 139 -7.18 18.00 -7.22
N ASN A 140 -7.84 18.69 -6.30
CA ASN A 140 -7.17 19.53 -5.31
C ASN A 140 -6.09 18.79 -4.49
N THR A 141 -6.19 17.47 -4.33
CA THR A 141 -5.17 16.68 -3.63
C THR A 141 -3.86 16.59 -4.41
N CYS A 142 -3.89 16.73 -5.73
CA CYS A 142 -2.70 16.70 -6.59
C CYS A 142 -1.79 17.89 -6.31
N TYR A 143 -2.38 19.02 -5.91
CA TYR A 143 -1.67 20.27 -5.69
C TYR A 143 -1.50 20.59 -4.20
N LYS A 144 -1.79 19.63 -3.31
CA LYS A 144 -1.79 19.82 -1.85
C LYS A 144 -0.44 20.35 -1.32
N TYR A 145 0.66 19.97 -1.96
CA TYR A 145 2.02 20.32 -1.55
C TYR A 145 2.66 21.37 -2.46
N CYS A 146 1.96 21.86 -3.49
CA CYS A 146 2.46 22.91 -4.35
C CYS A 146 2.59 24.21 -3.56
N LYS A 147 3.79 24.79 -3.58
CA LYS A 147 4.06 26.12 -3.03
C LYS A 147 4.32 27.07 -4.19
N GLY A 148 3.54 28.15 -4.28
CA GLY A 148 3.68 29.16 -5.35
C GLY A 148 2.80 28.89 -6.57
N THR A 149 3.25 29.32 -7.74
CA THR A 149 2.47 29.31 -8.99
C THR A 149 2.64 28.05 -9.84
N SER A 150 3.63 27.19 -9.57
CA SER A 150 3.79 25.92 -10.28
C SER A 150 2.81 24.88 -9.74
N LEU A 151 1.88 24.45 -10.59
CA LEU A 151 0.89 23.41 -10.30
C LEU A 151 1.40 22.07 -10.83
N GLU A 152 2.34 21.48 -10.10
CA GLU A 152 2.82 20.13 -10.39
C GLU A 152 2.00 19.08 -9.64
N CYS A 153 1.60 18.02 -10.34
CA CYS A 153 0.92 16.91 -9.70
C CYS A 153 1.88 16.21 -8.74
N HIS A 154 1.57 16.21 -7.44
CA HIS A 154 2.36 15.51 -6.43
C HIS A 154 2.46 14.00 -6.66
N PHE A 155 1.54 13.41 -7.43
CA PHE A 155 1.62 12.00 -7.84
C PHE A 155 2.50 11.77 -9.06
N GLU A 156 3.07 12.84 -9.64
CA GLU A 156 3.91 12.80 -10.83
C GLU A 156 3.20 12.15 -12.03
N LEU A 157 1.93 12.47 -12.23
CA LEU A 157 1.10 11.99 -13.35
C LEU A 157 0.69 13.14 -14.25
N GLY A 158 0.94 12.96 -15.55
CA GLY A 158 0.78 13.97 -16.60
C GLY A 158 1.34 13.47 -17.92
N GLU A 159 0.93 14.09 -19.02
CA GLU A 159 1.37 13.73 -20.38
C GLU A 159 2.90 13.84 -20.54
N ASP A 160 3.52 14.81 -19.87
CA ASP A 160 4.97 15.04 -19.83
C ASP A 160 5.76 13.95 -19.11
N LYS A 161 5.08 13.05 -18.40
CA LYS A 161 5.69 11.97 -17.62
C LYS A 161 5.83 10.66 -18.40
N ARG A 162 5.40 10.62 -19.67
CA ARG A 162 5.52 9.44 -20.52
C ARG A 162 6.99 9.13 -20.81
N HIS A 163 7.39 7.89 -20.60
CA HIS A 163 8.74 7.39 -20.86
C HIS A 163 8.68 5.95 -21.39
N PRO A 164 9.13 5.65 -22.62
CA PRO A 164 8.81 4.39 -23.30
C PRO A 164 9.56 3.15 -22.78
N GLU A 165 10.68 3.32 -22.09
CA GLU A 165 11.57 2.21 -21.68
C GLU A 165 11.87 2.27 -20.18
N THR A 166 12.33 1.18 -19.57
CA THR A 166 12.82 1.25 -18.19
C THR A 166 14.28 1.72 -18.19
N ILE A 167 14.57 2.83 -17.52
CA ILE A 167 15.92 3.42 -17.44
C ILE A 167 16.54 3.15 -16.07
N VAL A 168 17.82 2.82 -16.08
CA VAL A 168 18.66 2.80 -14.89
C VAL A 168 19.54 4.05 -14.90
N ASN A 169 19.44 4.86 -13.85
CA ASN A 169 20.32 6.00 -13.64
C ASN A 169 21.72 5.50 -13.25
N ARG A 170 22.74 5.81 -14.07
CA ARG A 170 24.13 5.34 -13.89
C ARG A 170 24.90 6.06 -12.78
N GLU A 171 24.35 7.12 -12.19
CA GLU A 171 24.99 7.82 -11.08
C GLU A 171 24.42 7.35 -9.74
N THR A 172 23.09 7.16 -9.68
CA THR A 172 22.39 6.82 -8.44
C THR A 172 22.07 5.33 -8.32
N GLY A 173 22.05 4.61 -9.45
CA GLY A 173 21.57 3.24 -9.57
C GLY A 173 20.05 3.10 -9.43
N GLU A 174 19.30 4.21 -9.50
CA GLU A 174 17.83 4.20 -9.44
C GLU A 174 17.21 3.67 -10.73
N ILE A 175 16.12 2.91 -10.59
CA ILE A 175 15.39 2.33 -11.71
C ILE A 175 14.10 3.13 -11.93
N HIS A 176 13.99 3.77 -13.09
CA HIS A 176 12.80 4.46 -13.55
C HIS A 176 12.04 3.54 -14.50
N LEU A 177 10.95 2.97 -14.02
CA LEU A 177 10.09 2.09 -14.81
C LEU A 177 9.55 2.78 -16.06
N GLN A 178 9.37 2.01 -17.13
CA GLN A 178 8.65 2.46 -18.31
C GLN A 178 7.26 2.98 -17.92
N ARG A 179 6.88 4.11 -18.50
CA ARG A 179 5.57 4.73 -18.36
C ARG A 179 5.00 4.99 -19.75
N LEU A 180 4.27 4.02 -20.25
CA LEU A 180 3.70 4.05 -21.60
C LEU A 180 2.54 5.06 -21.72
N ASP A 181 1.79 5.28 -20.63
CA ASP A 181 0.80 6.33 -20.49
C ASP A 181 1.08 7.15 -19.22
N GLY A 182 1.35 8.45 -19.38
CA GLY A 182 1.69 9.36 -18.29
C GLY A 182 0.56 9.61 -17.27
N TRP A 183 -0.68 9.24 -17.61
CA TRP A 183 -1.86 9.44 -16.77
C TRP A 183 -2.30 8.18 -16.01
N VAL A 184 -1.65 7.04 -16.22
CA VAL A 184 -2.05 5.76 -15.65
C VAL A 184 -1.17 5.44 -14.45
N ASN A 185 -1.78 5.12 -13.31
CA ASN A 185 -1.02 4.57 -12.17
C ASN A 185 -0.44 3.21 -12.55
N ASN A 186 0.64 2.82 -11.87
CA ASN A 186 1.21 1.50 -12.02
C ASN A 186 0.26 0.43 -11.44
N PHE A 187 0.02 -0.64 -12.19
CA PHE A 187 -0.82 -1.74 -11.72
C PHE A 187 -0.29 -3.10 -12.21
N ASN A 188 -0.78 -4.18 -11.60
CA ASN A 188 -0.56 -5.54 -12.11
C ASN A 188 -1.89 -6.05 -12.71
N GLU A 189 -1.84 -6.64 -13.90
CA GLU A 189 -3.03 -7.02 -14.66
C GLU A 189 -3.87 -8.08 -13.96
N THR A 190 -3.21 -9.10 -13.41
CA THR A 190 -3.87 -10.18 -12.67
C THR A 190 -4.53 -9.65 -11.40
N MET A 191 -3.84 -8.77 -10.68
CA MET A 191 -4.37 -8.16 -9.46
C MET A 191 -5.58 -7.29 -9.74
N ILE A 192 -5.51 -6.32 -10.68
CA ILE A 192 -6.63 -5.41 -10.94
C ILE A 192 -7.88 -6.15 -11.43
N ARG A 193 -7.71 -7.21 -12.22
CA ARG A 193 -8.81 -8.07 -12.67
C ARG A 193 -9.47 -8.82 -11.52
N SER A 194 -8.69 -9.19 -10.50
CA SER A 194 -9.15 -9.91 -9.31
C SER A 194 -9.85 -9.00 -8.30
N ILE A 195 -9.23 -7.86 -7.95
CA ILE A 195 -9.73 -6.95 -6.89
C ILE A 195 -10.73 -5.92 -7.40
N ARG A 196 -10.68 -5.57 -8.69
CA ARG A 196 -11.60 -4.65 -9.37
C ARG A 196 -11.77 -3.29 -8.69
N CYS A 197 -10.66 -2.76 -8.17
CA CYS A 197 -10.54 -1.44 -7.58
C CYS A 197 -9.21 -0.80 -7.98
N ASN A 198 -9.05 0.48 -7.66
CA ASN A 198 -7.76 1.16 -7.80
C ASN A 198 -6.69 0.43 -6.97
N MET A 199 -5.48 0.36 -7.53
CA MET A 199 -4.26 -0.13 -6.90
C MET A 199 -3.08 0.66 -7.43
N ASP A 200 -2.01 0.72 -6.64
CA ASP A 200 -0.73 1.31 -7.03
C ASP A 200 0.36 0.33 -6.62
N ILE A 201 1.11 -0.20 -7.59
CA ILE A 201 2.22 -1.12 -7.35
C ILE A 201 3.54 -0.43 -7.66
N LYS A 202 4.50 -0.55 -6.73
CA LYS A 202 5.84 0.01 -6.89
C LYS A 202 6.88 -1.01 -6.50
N PHE A 203 7.88 -1.15 -7.35
CA PHE A 203 9.08 -1.91 -7.02
C PHE A 203 9.95 -1.12 -6.04
N ILE A 204 10.35 -1.77 -4.96
CA ILE A 204 11.24 -1.19 -3.95
C ILE A 204 12.63 -1.78 -4.21
N GLY A 205 13.38 -1.09 -5.08
CA GLY A 205 14.69 -1.53 -5.55
C GLY A 205 15.83 -0.87 -4.80
N SER A 206 16.46 0.10 -5.45
CA SER A 206 17.73 0.72 -5.05
C SER A 206 17.57 2.21 -4.69
N GLY A 207 18.62 2.79 -4.10
CA GLY A 207 18.77 4.25 -3.99
C GLY A 207 17.98 4.93 -2.86
N ALA A 208 17.89 6.26 -2.94
CA ALA A 208 17.24 7.10 -1.94
C ALA A 208 15.71 6.94 -1.97
N SER A 209 15.15 6.70 -3.15
CA SER A 209 13.74 6.36 -3.36
C SER A 209 13.27 5.18 -2.49
N THR A 210 14.12 4.17 -2.30
CA THR A 210 13.82 3.01 -1.44
C THR A 210 13.63 3.41 0.02
N LYS A 211 14.52 4.24 0.58
CA LYS A 211 14.38 4.74 1.95
C LYS A 211 13.10 5.56 2.10
N ALA A 212 12.82 6.44 1.14
CA ALA A 212 11.62 7.27 1.15
C ALA A 212 10.33 6.42 1.11
N VAL A 213 10.29 5.38 0.27
CA VAL A 213 9.14 4.46 0.20
C VAL A 213 8.99 3.64 1.49
N LEU A 214 10.08 3.17 2.09
CA LEU A 214 10.04 2.48 3.37
C LEU A 214 9.51 3.38 4.49
N TYR A 215 9.95 4.64 4.57
CA TYR A 215 9.41 5.63 5.51
C TYR A 215 7.93 5.89 5.26
N TYR A 216 7.53 6.10 4.00
CA TYR A 216 6.14 6.30 3.63
C TYR A 216 5.26 5.14 4.06
N ILE A 217 5.65 3.90 3.73
CA ILE A 217 4.90 2.70 4.10
C ILE A 217 4.86 2.53 5.62
N THR A 218 5.97 2.78 6.31
CA THR A 218 6.03 2.73 7.78
C THR A 218 5.07 3.74 8.40
N ASP A 219 4.94 4.95 7.84
CA ASP A 219 3.96 5.95 8.30
C ASP A 219 2.52 5.41 8.19
N TYR A 220 2.15 4.71 7.10
CA TYR A 220 0.83 4.06 7.01
C TYR A 220 0.67 2.91 8.00
N ILE A 221 1.69 2.08 8.18
CA ILE A 221 1.63 0.94 9.12
C ILE A 221 1.48 1.45 10.56
N THR A 222 2.17 2.53 10.90
CA THR A 222 2.20 3.11 12.25
C THR A 222 1.17 4.23 12.44
N LYS A 223 0.33 4.49 11.44
CA LYS A 223 -0.58 5.63 11.44
C LYS A 223 -1.50 5.56 12.65
N SER A 224 -1.35 6.51 13.55
CA SER A 224 -2.17 6.57 14.75
C SER A 224 -3.64 6.73 14.34
N ARG A 225 -4.49 5.84 14.84
CA ARG A 225 -5.94 5.96 14.69
C ARG A 225 -6.49 7.20 15.40
N LEU A 226 -5.76 7.70 16.39
CA LEU A 226 -6.13 8.89 17.14
C LEU A 226 -5.25 10.07 16.74
N LYS A 227 -5.84 11.06 16.08
CA LYS A 227 -5.13 12.32 15.79
C LYS A 227 -4.86 13.07 17.09
N ALA A 228 -3.68 13.68 17.18
CA ALA A 228 -3.22 14.37 18.39
C ALA A 228 -4.22 15.43 18.89
N ASN A 229 -4.87 16.19 18.00
CA ASN A 229 -5.88 17.18 18.38
C ASN A 229 -7.12 16.55 19.06
N VAL A 230 -7.54 15.36 18.63
CA VAL A 230 -8.63 14.61 19.26
C VAL A 230 -8.19 14.08 20.62
N ALA A 231 -6.94 13.59 20.72
CA ALA A 231 -6.34 13.18 21.98
C ALA A 231 -6.28 14.35 22.98
N TYR A 232 -5.83 15.53 22.55
CA TYR A 232 -5.75 16.72 23.40
C TYR A 232 -7.13 17.23 23.83
N ALA A 233 -8.13 17.26 22.94
CA ALA A 233 -9.49 17.64 23.31
C ALA A 233 -10.12 16.64 24.31
N ALA A 234 -9.85 15.34 24.13
CA ALA A 234 -10.30 14.31 25.05
C ALA A 234 -9.62 14.44 26.43
N LEU A 235 -8.31 14.73 26.45
CA LEU A 235 -7.52 15.01 27.65
C LEU A 235 -8.04 16.24 28.40
N GLU A 236 -8.28 17.33 27.67
CA GLU A 236 -8.85 18.57 28.21
C GLU A 236 -10.21 18.32 28.87
N LEU A 237 -11.09 17.55 28.21
CA LEU A 237 -12.40 17.19 28.76
C LEU A 237 -12.29 16.32 30.03
N SER A 238 -11.34 15.38 30.07
CA SER A 238 -11.11 14.56 31.26
C SER A 238 -10.57 15.34 32.44
N VAL A 239 -9.76 16.38 32.20
CA VAL A 239 -9.27 17.31 33.25
C VAL A 239 -10.39 18.25 33.71
N LYS A 240 -11.18 18.80 32.77
CA LYS A 240 -12.24 19.77 33.07
C LYS A 240 -13.48 19.19 33.73
N LYS A 241 -13.79 17.90 33.53
CA LYS A 241 -14.85 17.23 34.29
C LYS A 241 -14.31 16.84 35.67
N PRO A 242 -14.69 17.50 36.78
CA PRO A 242 -14.27 17.06 38.09
C PRO A 242 -14.86 15.66 38.33
N GLY A 243 -14.04 14.71 38.78
CA GLY A 243 -14.60 13.52 39.43
C GLY A 243 -15.05 13.91 40.83
N GLN A 244 -15.97 13.15 41.43
CA GLN A 244 -16.14 13.15 42.88
C GLN A 244 -14.86 12.52 43.47
N PHE A 245 -13.83 13.33 43.65
CA PHE A 245 -12.63 12.94 44.37
C PHE A 245 -12.68 13.63 45.72
N ASP A 246 -12.57 12.88 46.80
CA ASP A 246 -12.34 13.48 48.09
C ASP A 246 -10.85 13.78 48.21
N LEU A 247 -10.51 15.07 48.26
CA LEU A 247 -9.13 15.54 48.35
C LEU A 247 -8.41 15.06 49.63
N ASN A 248 -9.18 14.64 50.64
CA ASN A 248 -8.69 14.20 51.94
C ASN A 248 -8.56 12.67 52.07
N GLU A 249 -9.31 11.88 51.31
CA GLU A 249 -9.28 10.41 51.39
C GLU A 249 -8.46 9.76 50.25
N ASP A 250 -8.41 10.38 49.07
CA ASP A 250 -7.76 9.77 47.91
C ASP A 250 -6.27 10.11 47.80
N SER A 251 -5.42 9.06 47.81
CA SER A 251 -3.99 9.22 47.52
C SER A 251 -3.76 9.87 46.15
N VAL A 252 -2.68 10.66 46.02
CA VAL A 252 -2.26 11.28 44.76
C VAL A 252 -2.15 10.24 43.63
N THR A 253 -1.66 9.04 43.94
CA THR A 253 -1.49 7.95 42.97
C THR A 253 -2.82 7.41 42.45
N ILE A 254 -3.85 7.28 43.30
CA ILE A 254 -5.19 6.84 42.89
C ILE A 254 -5.82 7.88 41.97
N ARG A 255 -5.72 9.16 42.33
CA ARG A 255 -6.21 10.28 41.49
C ARG A 255 -5.54 10.32 40.13
N ALA A 256 -4.22 10.14 40.07
CA ALA A 256 -3.48 10.09 38.81
C ALA A 256 -3.91 8.92 37.92
N LYS A 257 -4.05 7.71 38.47
CA LYS A 257 -4.52 6.53 37.72
C LYS A 257 -5.94 6.72 37.17
N CYS A 258 -6.86 7.21 38.00
CA CYS A 258 -8.25 7.47 37.59
C CYS A 258 -8.32 8.56 36.51
N LEU A 259 -7.51 9.63 36.62
CA LEU A 259 -7.42 10.65 35.58
C LEU A 259 -6.94 10.03 34.26
N LEU A 260 -5.85 9.24 34.26
CA LEU A 260 -5.34 8.55 33.07
C LEU A 260 -6.38 7.62 32.45
N GLN A 261 -7.12 6.86 33.25
CA GLN A 261 -8.22 6.01 32.75
C GLN A 261 -9.33 6.84 32.10
N ARG A 262 -9.72 7.96 32.71
CA ARG A 262 -10.73 8.86 32.14
C ARG A 262 -10.26 9.51 30.85
N CYS A 263 -9.00 9.91 30.77
CA CYS A 263 -8.37 10.36 29.54
C CYS A 263 -8.48 9.27 28.47
N ALA A 264 -8.11 8.03 28.79
CA ALA A 264 -8.19 6.89 27.87
C ALA A 264 -9.62 6.61 27.38
N TYR A 265 -10.61 6.55 28.28
CA TYR A 265 -12.00 6.34 27.90
C TYR A 265 -12.57 7.50 27.08
N SER A 266 -12.22 8.74 27.43
CA SER A 266 -12.62 9.92 26.66
C SER A 266 -12.06 9.85 25.24
N MET A 267 -10.78 9.50 25.09
CA MET A 267 -10.12 9.31 23.79
C MET A 267 -10.81 8.23 22.95
N ILE A 268 -11.10 7.07 23.54
CA ILE A 268 -11.79 5.97 22.84
C ILE A 268 -13.22 6.39 22.44
N SER A 269 -13.95 7.06 23.34
CA SER A 269 -15.34 7.50 23.08
C SER A 269 -15.46 8.56 21.98
N LYS A 270 -14.39 9.30 21.73
CA LYS A 270 -14.30 10.34 20.70
C LYS A 270 -13.66 9.85 19.41
N GLN A 271 -13.25 8.58 19.36
CA GLN A 271 -12.72 8.00 18.15
C GLN A 271 -13.86 7.68 17.19
N GLU A 272 -13.92 8.44 16.10
CA GLU A 272 -14.82 8.16 14.98
C GLU A 272 -14.23 7.04 14.12
N LEU A 273 -15.04 6.03 13.81
CA LEU A 273 -14.71 4.95 12.89
C LEU A 273 -15.62 5.04 11.67
N SER A 274 -15.12 4.67 10.50
CA SER A 274 -15.98 4.61 9.31
C SER A 274 -16.98 3.46 9.42
N GLY A 275 -18.15 3.60 8.79
CA GLY A 275 -19.13 2.50 8.74
C GLY A 275 -18.56 1.23 8.11
N GLN A 276 -17.63 1.38 7.16
CA GLN A 276 -16.94 0.27 6.51
C GLN A 276 -15.95 -0.43 7.44
N GLU A 277 -15.21 0.31 8.28
CA GLU A 277 -14.34 -0.27 9.31
C GLU A 277 -15.16 -1.06 10.34
N VAL A 278 -16.24 -0.47 10.82
CA VAL A 278 -17.15 -1.15 11.75
C VAL A 278 -17.69 -2.43 11.12
N ALA A 279 -18.15 -2.38 9.87
CA ALA A 279 -18.63 -3.55 9.15
C ALA A 279 -17.53 -4.62 8.97
N MET A 280 -16.28 -4.21 8.72
CA MET A 280 -15.13 -5.12 8.62
C MET A 280 -14.92 -5.88 9.94
N TYR A 281 -14.87 -5.17 11.06
CA TYR A 281 -14.69 -5.78 12.38
C TYR A 281 -15.86 -6.69 12.77
N LEU A 282 -17.11 -6.24 12.55
CA LEU A 282 -18.31 -7.04 12.83
C LEU A 282 -18.39 -8.30 11.97
N SER A 283 -17.82 -8.27 10.76
CA SER A 283 -17.74 -9.44 9.88
C SER A 283 -16.58 -10.39 10.22
N GLY A 284 -15.79 -10.08 11.26
CA GLY A 284 -14.63 -10.89 11.66
C GLY A 284 -13.44 -10.78 10.70
N PHE A 285 -13.40 -9.76 9.85
CA PHE A 285 -12.23 -9.52 9.01
C PHE A 285 -11.10 -8.87 9.80
N GLN A 286 -9.87 -9.17 9.40
CA GLN A 286 -8.66 -8.63 10.02
C GLN A 286 -8.28 -7.29 9.39
N ASP A 287 -7.71 -6.41 10.20
CA ASP A 287 -7.15 -5.13 9.83
C ASP A 287 -5.64 -5.21 9.48
N HIS A 288 -5.04 -6.39 9.64
CA HIS A 288 -3.68 -6.67 9.20
C HIS A 288 -3.53 -8.13 8.77
N TYR A 289 -2.56 -8.40 7.91
CA TYR A 289 -2.25 -9.70 7.35
C TYR A 289 -0.74 -9.88 7.38
N THR A 290 -0.28 -10.96 8.01
CA THR A 290 1.15 -11.24 8.13
C THR A 290 1.45 -12.67 7.68
N SER A 291 2.60 -12.83 7.05
CA SER A 291 3.19 -14.13 6.72
C SER A 291 3.93 -14.76 7.91
N HIS A 292 4.48 -13.90 8.78
CA HIS A 292 5.33 -14.29 9.90
C HIS A 292 4.75 -13.80 11.23
N LEU A 293 5.22 -14.41 12.32
CA LEU A 293 4.93 -13.98 13.68
C LEU A 293 5.95 -12.93 14.12
N PHE A 294 5.46 -11.76 14.49
CA PHE A 294 6.28 -10.70 15.04
C PHE A 294 6.52 -10.91 16.53
N ARG A 295 7.69 -10.48 17.01
CA ARG A 295 8.04 -10.45 18.43
C ARG A 295 8.11 -9.01 18.90
N ASN A 296 7.69 -8.79 20.15
CA ASN A 296 7.80 -7.47 20.75
C ASN A 296 9.28 -7.12 20.96
N VAL A 297 9.70 -6.00 20.38
CA VAL A 297 11.01 -5.41 20.63
C VAL A 297 10.83 -4.28 21.63
N TYR A 298 11.46 -4.41 22.80
CA TYR A 298 11.49 -3.35 23.80
C TYR A 298 12.56 -2.34 23.39
N TRP A 299 12.15 -1.29 22.68
CA TRP A 299 13.04 -0.34 22.01
C TRP A 299 14.22 0.11 22.87
N ALA A 300 13.96 0.60 24.09
CA ALA A 300 15.02 1.10 24.97
C ALA A 300 16.07 0.04 25.37
N ASN A 301 15.67 -1.23 25.51
CA ASN A 301 16.61 -2.30 25.81
C ASN A 301 17.36 -2.75 24.55
N PHE A 302 16.69 -2.74 23.41
CA PHE A 302 17.27 -3.07 22.12
C PHE A 302 18.30 -2.02 21.68
N GLU A 303 17.96 -0.74 21.76
CA GLU A 303 18.85 0.40 21.50
C GLU A 303 20.11 0.31 22.34
N LYS A 304 19.98 0.17 23.68
CA LYS A 304 21.13 -0.05 24.57
C LYS A 304 21.98 -1.25 24.16
N ALA A 305 21.36 -2.37 23.77
CA ALA A 305 22.10 -3.54 23.34
C ALA A 305 22.85 -3.29 22.03
N VAL A 306 22.24 -2.59 21.07
CA VAL A 306 22.89 -2.19 19.81
C VAL A 306 24.05 -1.24 20.09
N ASP A 307 23.85 -0.21 20.91
CA ASP A 307 24.90 0.76 21.26
C ASP A 307 26.11 0.10 21.94
N THR A 308 25.88 -0.98 22.69
CA THR A 308 26.98 -1.78 23.27
C THR A 308 27.70 -2.68 22.26
N MET A 309 27.05 -3.05 21.16
CA MET A 309 27.61 -3.94 20.12
C MET A 309 28.28 -3.16 18.99
N ASP A 310 27.74 -1.99 18.66
CA ASP A 310 28.20 -1.10 17.59
C ASP A 310 28.13 0.34 18.13
N LEU A 311 29.22 0.77 18.77
CA LEU A 311 29.32 2.12 19.30
C LEU A 311 29.19 3.10 18.14
N SER A 312 28.08 3.84 18.11
CA SER A 312 27.88 4.89 17.11
C SER A 312 29.09 5.83 17.11
N PRO A 313 29.74 6.09 15.97
CA PRO A 313 30.85 7.03 15.88
C PRO A 313 30.43 8.48 16.13
N GLU A 314 29.14 8.74 16.34
CA GLU A 314 28.55 10.05 16.60
C GLU A 314 28.24 10.30 18.09
N CYS A 315 28.61 9.38 19.00
CA CYS A 315 28.47 9.52 20.45
C CYS A 315 29.82 9.68 21.18
#